data_AF-A0A349P933-F1
#
_entry.id   AF-A0A349P933-F1
#
_cell.length_a   1.000
_cell.length_b   1.000
_cell.length_c   1.000
_cell.angle_alpha   90.00
_cell.angle_beta   90.00
_cell.angle_gamma   90.00
#
_symmetry.space_group_name_H-M   'P 1'
#
loop_
_entity.id
_entity.type
_entity.pdbx_description
1 polymer ?
#
loop_
_entity_poly.entity_id
_entity_poly.type
_entity_poly.pdbx_seq_one_letter_code
_entity_poly.pdbx_strand_id
1 'polypeptide(L)'
;VFVSAQAIALDYALTPFGDLGYTHKLTLGFKFGGGMDDFNRNESERSTYAHSKPAEETEVEPPVLEPQSREEMTEPIAEPQVVVRPAAKKTYQEYLEAADDCISRKDYRRAEIEYGRAQKALAKNDRRRVYTYEQLGAVALKSKATARAKNYYIAAIQTAKNLRISDVNVVNAYLGLAYCFEKSGNTALAIRNYEKALDLSASSTTKSRIRKLLQRLKARI
;
A
#
# COMPACT_ATOMS: atom_id res chain seq x y z
N VAL A 1 -41.21 9.40 -30.80
CA VAL A 1 -40.31 9.26 -29.65
C VAL A 1 -39.61 7.91 -29.78
N PHE A 2 -38.38 7.87 -30.29
CA PHE A 2 -37.62 6.61 -30.41
C PHE A 2 -36.80 6.42 -29.13
N VAL A 3 -37.14 5.38 -28.36
CA VAL A 3 -36.36 4.94 -27.20
C VAL A 3 -35.13 4.20 -27.74
N SER A 4 -33.96 4.83 -27.60
CA SER A 4 -32.67 4.23 -27.98
C SER A 4 -32.40 2.98 -27.13
N ALA A 5 -32.17 1.85 -27.78
CA ALA A 5 -31.84 0.59 -27.10
C ALA A 5 -30.47 0.69 -26.44
N GLN A 6 -30.42 0.38 -25.15
CA GLN A 6 -29.19 0.40 -24.35
C GLN A 6 -28.44 -0.91 -24.55
N ALA A 7 -27.14 -0.84 -24.87
CA ALA A 7 -26.28 -2.01 -24.97
C ALA A 7 -25.48 -2.20 -23.68
N ILE A 8 -25.67 -3.34 -23.03
CA ILE A 8 -24.87 -3.82 -21.90
C ILE A 8 -24.01 -4.96 -22.42
N ALA A 9 -22.69 -4.87 -22.20
CA ALA A 9 -21.75 -5.95 -22.50
C ALA A 9 -21.23 -6.55 -21.19
N LEU A 10 -21.26 -7.88 -21.10
CA LEU A 10 -20.72 -8.64 -19.97
C LEU A 10 -19.72 -9.66 -20.51
N ASP A 11 -18.45 -9.47 -20.19
CA ASP A 11 -17.39 -10.42 -20.53
C ASP A 11 -16.92 -11.13 -19.25
N TYR A 12 -16.88 -12.45 -19.30
CA TYR A 12 -16.41 -13.31 -18.22
C TYR A 12 -15.24 -14.16 -18.69
N ALA A 13 -14.18 -14.21 -17.89
CA ALA A 13 -13.02 -15.06 -18.14
C ALA A 13 -12.59 -15.78 -16.86
N LEU A 14 -12.35 -17.09 -16.98
CA LEU A 14 -11.78 -17.94 -15.95
C LEU A 14 -10.36 -18.32 -16.38
N THR A 15 -9.36 -17.95 -15.58
CA THR A 15 -7.97 -18.31 -15.85
C THR A 15 -7.45 -19.21 -14.73
N PRO A 16 -7.10 -20.48 -15.02
CA PRO A 16 -6.46 -21.35 -14.03
C PRO A 16 -5.01 -20.90 -13.81
N PHE A 17 -4.63 -20.65 -12.55
CA PHE A 17 -3.31 -20.16 -12.18
C PHE A 17 -2.53 -21.22 -11.38
N GLY A 18 -2.32 -22.39 -11.99
CA GLY A 18 -1.54 -23.48 -11.38
C GLY A 18 -1.94 -23.79 -9.93
N ASP A 19 -0.95 -23.91 -9.04
CA ASP A 19 -1.15 -24.23 -7.61
C ASP A 19 -1.78 -23.09 -6.78
N LEU A 20 -2.01 -21.90 -7.35
CA LEU A 20 -2.60 -20.75 -6.66
C LEU A 20 -4.12 -20.65 -6.83
N GLY A 21 -4.76 -21.62 -7.49
CA GLY A 21 -6.20 -21.72 -7.63
C GLY A 21 -6.79 -20.98 -8.83
N TYR A 22 -8.10 -20.73 -8.79
CA TYR A 22 -8.88 -20.15 -9.88
C TYR A 22 -9.05 -18.63 -9.70
N THR A 23 -8.70 -17.87 -10.75
CA THR A 23 -9.00 -16.42 -10.79
C THR A 23 -10.18 -16.16 -11.72
N HIS A 24 -11.19 -15.46 -11.21
CA HIS A 24 -12.37 -15.03 -11.94
C HIS A 24 -12.20 -13.57 -12.35
N LYS A 25 -12.41 -13.26 -13.64
CA LYS A 25 -12.43 -11.88 -14.15
C LYS A 25 -13.80 -11.60 -14.77
N LEU A 26 -14.47 -10.58 -14.24
CA LEU A 26 -15.76 -10.09 -14.73
C LEU A 26 -15.59 -8.65 -15.22
N THR A 27 -15.96 -8.39 -16.47
CA THR A 27 -15.89 -7.07 -17.09
C THR A 27 -17.29 -6.64 -17.53
N LEU A 28 -17.72 -5.48 -17.06
CA LEU A 28 -19.01 -4.86 -17.41
C LEU A 28 -18.75 -3.60 -18.23
N GLY A 29 -19.31 -3.54 -19.43
CA GLY A 29 -19.25 -2.38 -20.31
C GLY A 29 -20.63 -1.73 -20.44
N PHE A 30 -20.69 -0.42 -20.19
CA PHE A 30 -21.88 0.40 -20.42
C PHE A 30 -21.54 1.51 -21.42
N LYS A 31 -22.38 1.69 -22.44
CA LYS A 31 -22.23 2.77 -23.43
C LYS A 31 -23.40 3.74 -23.29
N PHE A 32 -23.18 4.88 -22.64
CA PHE A 32 -24.15 5.98 -22.60
C PHE A 32 -24.00 6.82 -23.87
N GLY A 33 -24.97 6.70 -24.77
CA GLY A 33 -25.11 7.58 -25.92
C GLY A 33 -25.94 8.80 -25.55
N GLY A 34 -25.29 9.94 -25.37
CA GLY A 34 -25.95 11.24 -25.17
C GLY A 34 -24.89 12.32 -24.95
N GLY A 35 -24.85 13.30 -25.85
CA GLY A 35 -23.90 14.42 -25.80
C GLY A 35 -24.07 15.24 -24.52
N MET A 36 -22.94 15.64 -23.95
CA MET A 36 -22.88 16.45 -22.75
C MET A 36 -21.86 17.55 -23.01
N ASP A 37 -22.33 18.59 -23.70
CA ASP A 37 -21.70 19.90 -23.70
C ASP A 37 -21.90 20.55 -22.32
N ASP A 38 -20.91 21.36 -21.94
CA ASP A 38 -20.92 22.35 -20.87
C ASP A 38 -21.04 21.87 -19.42
N PHE A 39 -19.89 21.61 -18.78
CA PHE A 39 -19.68 21.98 -17.37
C PHE A 39 -18.27 22.52 -17.17
N ASN A 40 -18.09 23.77 -17.61
CA ASN A 40 -17.01 24.64 -17.17
C ASN A 40 -17.59 25.62 -16.16
N ARG A 41 -17.30 25.44 -14.87
CA ARG A 41 -17.55 26.48 -13.86
C ARG A 41 -16.40 26.56 -12.87
N ASN A 42 -15.62 27.62 -13.09
CA ASN A 42 -14.82 28.36 -12.13
C ASN A 42 -15.35 28.30 -10.70
N GLU A 43 -14.50 27.92 -9.74
CA GLU A 43 -14.46 28.52 -8.41
C GLU A 43 -13.01 28.67 -7.96
N SER A 44 -12.50 29.87 -8.18
CA SER A 44 -11.41 30.47 -7.44
C SER A 44 -11.97 30.95 -6.10
N GLU A 45 -11.46 30.48 -4.95
CA GLU A 45 -11.55 31.26 -3.72
C GLU A 45 -10.54 30.86 -2.64
N ARG A 46 -9.73 31.87 -2.28
CA ARG A 46 -9.29 32.24 -0.93
C ARG A 46 -8.60 31.18 -0.05
N SER A 47 -7.28 31.29 -0.04
CA SER A 47 -6.43 30.85 1.07
C SER A 47 -6.05 32.08 1.92
N THR A 48 -6.63 32.19 3.10
CA THR A 48 -6.17 33.10 4.17
C THR A 48 -5.58 32.25 5.28
N TYR A 49 -4.25 32.20 5.36
CA TYR A 49 -3.55 31.61 6.50
C TYR A 49 -3.51 32.62 7.64
N ALA A 50 -4.35 32.40 8.65
CA ALA A 50 -4.26 33.07 9.94
C ALA A 50 -3.11 32.46 10.76
N HIS A 51 -2.19 33.33 11.17
CA HIS A 51 -1.26 33.11 12.28
C HIS A 51 -1.99 32.62 13.52
N SER A 52 -1.56 31.51 14.09
CA SER A 52 -1.81 31.20 15.51
C SER A 52 -0.49 30.95 16.23
N LYS A 53 -0.39 31.62 17.36
CA LYS A 53 0.73 31.78 18.29
C LYS A 53 1.16 30.47 18.97
N PRO A 54 2.37 30.43 19.54
CA PRO A 54 2.85 29.32 20.34
C PRO A 54 2.16 29.29 21.71
N ALA A 55 1.72 28.11 22.13
CA ALA A 55 1.19 27.87 23.46
C ALA A 55 2.35 27.57 24.43
N GLU A 56 2.59 28.58 25.24
CA GLU A 56 3.04 28.61 26.64
C GLU A 56 3.14 27.26 27.37
N GLU A 57 4.35 27.04 27.86
CA GLU A 57 4.85 25.99 28.74
C GLU A 57 4.23 26.17 30.13
N THR A 58 3.53 25.15 30.65
CA THR A 58 3.09 25.11 32.04
C THR A 58 3.77 23.96 32.76
N GLU A 59 4.78 24.34 33.53
CA GLU A 59 5.46 23.57 34.55
C GLU A 59 4.47 23.25 35.68
N VAL A 60 4.22 21.97 35.94
CA VAL A 60 3.46 21.52 37.11
C VAL A 60 4.37 20.59 37.91
N GLU A 61 4.70 21.05 39.11
CA GLU A 61 5.49 20.36 40.11
C GLU A 61 4.85 19.01 40.54
N PRO A 62 5.68 18.04 40.95
CA PRO A 62 5.22 16.71 41.35
C PRO A 62 4.68 16.70 42.79
N PRO A 63 3.56 16.02 43.08
CA PRO A 63 3.19 15.71 44.44
C PRO A 63 4.02 14.56 45.01
N VAL A 64 4.83 14.90 46.02
CA VAL A 64 5.45 13.99 46.98
C VAL A 64 4.34 13.30 47.79
N LEU A 65 4.28 11.98 47.75
CA LEU A 65 3.55 11.18 48.73
C LEU A 65 4.47 10.06 49.24
N GLU A 66 4.78 10.19 50.53
CA GLU A 66 5.55 9.26 51.35
C GLU A 66 4.76 7.96 51.66
N PRO A 67 5.48 6.90 52.09
CA PRO A 67 5.04 5.52 51.98
C PRO A 67 4.18 5.08 53.17
N GLN A 68 3.04 4.45 52.89
CA GLN A 68 2.31 3.68 53.89
C GLN A 68 2.63 2.20 53.75
N SER A 69 3.50 1.75 54.65
CA SER A 69 3.74 0.36 55.03
C SER A 69 2.43 -0.26 55.54
N ARG A 70 1.87 -1.19 54.78
CA ARG A 70 0.88 -2.15 55.27
C ARG A 70 1.41 -3.55 54.96
N GLU A 71 2.08 -4.13 55.95
CA GLU A 71 2.44 -5.54 55.94
C GLU A 71 1.16 -6.35 56.17
N GLU A 72 0.55 -6.81 55.08
CA GLU A 72 -0.53 -7.78 55.12
C GLU A 72 0.08 -9.16 54.79
N MET A 73 0.37 -9.91 55.86
CA MET A 73 0.71 -11.33 55.79
C MET A 73 -0.48 -12.07 55.19
N THR A 74 -0.40 -12.31 53.88
CA THR A 74 -1.25 -13.27 53.17
C THR A 74 -0.45 -14.56 53.00
N GLU A 75 -1.03 -15.65 53.49
CA GLU A 75 -0.50 -17.00 53.34
C GLU A 75 -0.32 -17.34 51.85
N PRO A 76 0.72 -18.08 51.47
CA PRO A 76 0.96 -18.46 50.09
C PRO A 76 -0.04 -19.55 49.69
N ILE A 77 -1.22 -19.14 49.22
CA ILE A 77 -2.07 -20.00 48.42
C ILE A 77 -1.30 -20.21 47.11
N ALA A 78 -0.77 -21.40 46.89
CA ALA A 78 -0.09 -21.77 45.66
C ALA A 78 -1.07 -21.61 44.49
N GLU A 79 -1.00 -20.45 43.82
CA GLU A 79 -1.75 -20.20 42.61
C GLU A 79 -1.40 -21.32 41.63
N PRO A 80 -2.40 -22.01 41.04
CA PRO A 80 -2.14 -22.99 40.00
C PRO A 80 -1.39 -22.26 38.90
N GLN A 81 -0.14 -22.66 38.66
CA GLN A 81 0.66 -22.11 37.58
C GLN A 81 -0.09 -22.35 36.28
N VAL A 82 -0.84 -21.34 35.83
CA VAL A 82 -1.43 -21.30 34.50
C VAL A 82 -0.23 -21.29 33.58
N VAL A 83 0.09 -22.45 33.01
CA VAL A 83 1.08 -22.58 31.95
C VAL A 83 0.51 -21.79 30.77
N VAL A 84 0.78 -20.48 30.75
CA VAL A 84 0.43 -19.60 29.63
C VAL A 84 1.27 -20.09 28.46
N ARG A 85 0.73 -21.04 27.70
CA ARG A 85 1.33 -21.47 26.44
C ARG A 85 1.45 -20.22 25.57
N PRO A 86 2.66 -19.79 25.20
CA PRO A 86 2.81 -18.62 24.35
C PRO A 86 2.05 -18.88 23.07
N ALA A 87 1.11 -17.99 22.74
CA ALA A 87 0.31 -18.10 21.54
C ALA A 87 1.25 -18.34 20.34
N ALA A 88 0.98 -19.41 19.58
CA ALA A 88 1.81 -19.78 18.45
C ALA A 88 1.94 -18.58 17.51
N LYS A 89 3.18 -18.18 17.20
CA LYS A 89 3.44 -17.07 16.28
C LYS A 89 2.92 -17.47 14.90
N LYS A 90 2.06 -16.64 14.32
CA LYS A 90 1.59 -16.84 12.94
C LYS A 90 2.79 -16.93 11.98
N THR A 91 2.65 -17.79 10.99
CA THR A 91 3.57 -17.96 9.88
C THR A 91 3.49 -16.80 8.90
N TYR A 92 4.50 -16.68 8.03
CA TYR A 92 4.50 -15.69 6.95
C TYR A 92 3.23 -15.75 6.08
N GLN A 93 2.80 -16.96 5.73
CA GLN A 93 1.65 -17.18 4.85
C GLN A 93 0.35 -16.71 5.49
N GLU A 94 0.14 -17.02 6.78
CA GLU A 94 -1.04 -16.57 7.52
C GLU A 94 -1.11 -15.04 7.64
N TYR A 95 0.04 -14.36 7.70
CA TYR A 95 0.07 -12.89 7.65
C TYR A 95 -0.33 -12.34 6.27
N LEU A 96 0.06 -13.01 5.17
CA LEU A 96 -0.36 -12.60 3.82
C LEU A 96 -1.87 -12.77 3.64
N GLU A 97 -2.41 -13.91 4.03
CA GLU A 97 -3.86 -14.19 3.93
C GLU A 97 -4.68 -13.19 4.75
N ALA A 98 -4.23 -12.86 5.98
CA ALA A 98 -4.86 -11.83 6.79
C ALA A 98 -4.78 -10.44 6.13
N ALA A 99 -3.66 -10.12 5.48
CA ALA A 99 -3.50 -8.86 4.77
C ALA A 99 -4.42 -8.77 3.55
N ASP A 100 -4.56 -9.85 2.79
CA ASP A 100 -5.42 -9.93 1.61
C ASP A 100 -6.90 -9.88 1.98
N ASP A 101 -7.29 -10.55 3.07
CA ASP A 101 -8.64 -10.42 3.65
C ASP A 101 -8.91 -8.95 4.04
N CYS A 102 -7.94 -8.27 4.68
CA CYS A 102 -8.07 -6.84 4.97
C CYS A 102 -8.18 -5.98 3.71
N ILE A 103 -7.41 -6.26 2.66
CA ILE A 103 -7.51 -5.56 1.36
C ILE A 103 -8.89 -5.75 0.74
N SER A 104 -9.43 -6.98 0.78
CA SER A 104 -10.76 -7.29 0.22
C SER A 104 -11.86 -6.47 0.89
N ARG A 105 -11.70 -6.21 2.20
CA ARG A 105 -12.57 -5.35 3.02
C ARG A 105 -12.24 -3.86 2.91
N LYS A 106 -11.27 -3.48 2.08
CA LYS A 106 -10.74 -2.10 1.94
C LYS A 106 -10.13 -1.54 3.24
N ASP A 107 -9.81 -2.39 4.21
CA ASP A 107 -9.11 -2.01 5.44
C ASP A 107 -7.60 -1.99 5.18
N TYR A 108 -7.16 -0.97 4.44
CA TYR A 108 -5.76 -0.82 4.06
C TYR A 108 -4.83 -0.59 5.26
N ARG A 109 -5.37 -0.05 6.38
CA ARG A 109 -4.58 0.17 7.59
C ARG A 109 -4.22 -1.17 8.23
N ARG A 110 -5.19 -2.08 8.38
CA ARG A 110 -4.90 -3.42 8.91
C ARG A 110 -4.05 -4.25 7.95
N ALA A 111 -4.29 -4.14 6.63
CA ALA A 111 -3.45 -4.80 5.64
C ALA A 111 -1.98 -4.38 5.77
N GLU A 112 -1.69 -3.08 5.93
CA GLU A 112 -0.32 -2.58 6.13
C GLU A 112 0.33 -3.18 7.40
N ILE A 113 -0.44 -3.35 8.48
CA ILE A 113 0.04 -3.98 9.72
C ILE A 113 0.38 -5.44 9.50
N GLU A 114 -0.48 -6.21 8.83
CA GLU A 114 -0.26 -7.64 8.61
C GLU A 114 0.92 -7.88 7.65
N TYR A 115 1.05 -7.11 6.56
CA TYR A 115 2.27 -7.15 5.74
C TYR A 115 3.52 -6.73 6.52
N GLY A 116 3.41 -5.76 7.43
CA GLY A 116 4.51 -5.38 8.33
C GLY A 116 4.93 -6.50 9.28
N ARG A 117 3.99 -7.33 9.74
CA ARG A 117 4.27 -8.54 10.53
C ARG A 117 4.87 -9.65 9.68
N ALA A 118 4.34 -9.87 8.48
CA ALA A 118 4.94 -10.78 7.49
C ALA A 118 6.42 -10.43 7.25
N GLN A 119 6.73 -9.14 7.11
CA GLN A 119 8.10 -8.67 6.89
C GLN A 119 9.03 -8.92 8.08
N LYS A 120 8.51 -8.88 9.31
CA LYS A 120 9.27 -9.17 10.54
C LYS A 120 9.51 -10.67 10.74
N ALA A 121 8.63 -11.52 10.20
CA ALA A 121 8.78 -12.97 10.25
C ALA A 121 9.86 -13.49 9.28
N LEU A 122 10.26 -12.69 8.28
CA LEU A 122 11.26 -13.07 7.29
C LEU A 122 12.70 -12.73 7.73
N ALA A 123 13.64 -13.64 7.46
CA ALA A 123 15.07 -13.39 7.62
C ALA A 123 15.53 -12.23 6.71
N LYS A 124 16.57 -11.48 7.11
CA LYS A 124 17.01 -10.26 6.39
C LYS A 124 17.39 -10.51 4.92
N ASN A 125 17.89 -11.69 4.60
CA ASN A 125 18.31 -12.12 3.26
C ASN A 125 17.22 -12.88 2.49
N ASP A 126 16.00 -12.97 3.03
CA ASP A 126 14.90 -13.67 2.37
C ASP A 126 14.42 -12.87 1.15
N ARG A 127 14.35 -13.54 0.00
CA ARG A 127 13.90 -12.98 -1.28
C ARG A 127 12.46 -12.46 -1.21
N ARG A 128 11.61 -13.07 -0.39
CA ARG A 128 10.19 -12.70 -0.21
C ARG A 128 10.03 -11.29 0.35
N ARG A 129 11.06 -10.73 0.99
CA ARG A 129 11.05 -9.34 1.49
C ARG A 129 10.82 -8.31 0.39
N VAL A 130 11.27 -8.57 -0.84
CA VAL A 130 11.05 -7.68 -1.99
C VAL A 130 9.56 -7.57 -2.29
N TYR A 131 8.87 -8.72 -2.37
CA TYR A 131 7.43 -8.79 -2.57
C TYR A 131 6.68 -8.08 -1.43
N THR A 132 7.00 -8.38 -0.18
CA THR A 132 6.29 -7.76 0.96
C THR A 132 6.45 -6.23 0.99
N TYR A 133 7.64 -5.70 0.68
CA TYR A 133 7.82 -4.24 0.57
C TYR A 133 7.05 -3.64 -0.62
N GLU A 134 7.01 -4.32 -1.76
CA GLU A 134 6.22 -3.88 -2.91
C GLU A 134 4.72 -3.83 -2.58
N GLN A 135 4.19 -4.85 -1.89
CA GLN A 135 2.80 -4.88 -1.43
C GLN A 135 2.50 -3.79 -0.39
N LEU A 136 3.40 -3.54 0.56
CA LEU A 136 3.28 -2.41 1.49
C LEU A 136 3.19 -1.07 0.74
N GLY A 137 3.99 -0.90 -0.31
CA GLY A 137 3.91 0.25 -1.21
C GLY A 137 2.55 0.36 -1.91
N ALA A 138 2.03 -0.75 -2.44
CA ALA A 138 0.74 -0.79 -3.11
C ALA A 138 -0.43 -0.48 -2.18
N VAL A 139 -0.42 -1.05 -0.97
CA VAL A 139 -1.42 -0.77 0.08
C VAL A 139 -1.36 0.68 0.52
N ALA A 140 -0.15 1.24 0.70
CA ALA A 140 0.04 2.65 1.04
C ALA A 140 -0.49 3.59 -0.07
N LEU A 141 -0.36 3.22 -1.35
CA LEU A 141 -0.99 3.99 -2.43
C LEU A 141 -2.52 3.93 -2.37
N LYS A 142 -3.10 2.75 -2.05
CA LYS A 142 -4.56 2.59 -1.89
C LYS A 142 -5.10 3.41 -0.72
N SER A 143 -4.31 3.60 0.34
CA SER A 143 -4.61 4.48 1.46
C SER A 143 -4.25 5.96 1.23
N LYS A 144 -3.88 6.35 0.00
CA LYS A 144 -3.45 7.70 -0.40
C LYS A 144 -2.19 8.21 0.34
N ALA A 145 -1.45 7.33 1.01
CA ALA A 145 -0.22 7.64 1.72
C ALA A 145 1.01 7.61 0.79
N THR A 146 1.04 8.49 -0.22
CA THR A 146 2.06 8.49 -1.29
C THR A 146 3.50 8.57 -0.78
N ALA A 147 3.76 9.35 0.28
CA ALA A 147 5.10 9.46 0.87
C ALA A 147 5.58 8.15 1.50
N ARG A 148 4.69 7.43 2.19
CA ARG A 148 4.99 6.10 2.75
C ARG A 148 5.18 5.07 1.65
N ALA A 149 4.32 5.08 0.63
CA ALA A 149 4.45 4.21 -0.53
C ALA A 149 5.82 4.35 -1.22
N LYS A 150 6.27 5.59 -1.42
CA LYS A 150 7.60 5.89 -1.98
C LYS A 150 8.71 5.20 -1.19
N ASN A 151 8.69 5.30 0.14
CA ASN A 151 9.70 4.70 1.00
C ASN A 151 9.69 3.17 0.92
N TYR A 152 8.51 2.55 0.87
CA TYR A 152 8.40 1.10 0.71
C TYR A 152 8.95 0.62 -0.64
N TYR A 153 8.64 1.30 -1.75
CA TYR A 153 9.19 0.93 -3.05
C TYR A 153 10.71 1.11 -3.12
N ILE A 154 11.26 2.16 -2.49
CA ILE A 154 12.71 2.31 -2.35
C ILE A 154 13.31 1.13 -1.59
N ALA A 155 12.71 0.73 -0.47
CA ALA A 155 13.16 -0.42 0.32
C ALA A 155 13.08 -1.73 -0.49
N ALA A 156 12.03 -1.94 -1.28
CA ALA A 156 11.91 -3.09 -2.18
C ALA A 156 13.06 -3.13 -3.20
N ILE A 157 13.34 -2.01 -3.87
CA ILE A 157 14.41 -1.89 -4.89
C ILE A 157 15.79 -2.09 -4.25
N GLN A 158 16.05 -1.49 -3.08
CA GLN A 158 17.32 -1.67 -2.37
C GLN A 158 17.53 -3.12 -1.94
N THR A 159 16.49 -3.75 -1.39
CA THR A 159 16.52 -5.16 -1.00
C THR A 159 16.78 -6.04 -2.23
N ALA A 160 16.10 -5.78 -3.35
CA ALA A 160 16.31 -6.51 -4.59
C ALA A 160 17.73 -6.37 -5.13
N LYS A 161 18.31 -5.16 -5.11
CA LYS A 161 19.70 -4.93 -5.51
C LYS A 161 20.69 -5.71 -4.63
N ASN A 162 20.50 -5.68 -3.31
CA ASN A 162 21.36 -6.39 -2.37
C ASN A 162 21.30 -7.91 -2.59
N LEU A 163 20.12 -8.44 -2.92
CA LEU A 163 19.90 -9.86 -3.17
C LEU A 163 20.09 -10.27 -4.64
N ARG A 164 20.44 -9.33 -5.52
CA ARG A 164 20.59 -9.53 -6.97
C ARG A 164 19.34 -10.16 -7.62
N ILE A 165 18.17 -9.63 -7.27
CA ILE A 165 16.86 -10.05 -7.79
C ILE A 165 16.38 -9.05 -8.83
N SER A 166 15.79 -9.54 -9.92
CA SER A 166 15.25 -8.74 -11.02
C SER A 166 13.91 -9.28 -11.53
N ASP A 167 13.07 -9.75 -10.61
CA ASP A 167 11.77 -10.36 -10.92
C ASP A 167 10.65 -9.32 -11.12
N VAL A 168 9.42 -9.81 -11.27
CA VAL A 168 8.22 -8.98 -11.48
C VAL A 168 7.97 -8.00 -10.33
N ASN A 169 8.33 -8.35 -9.09
CA ASN A 169 8.14 -7.47 -7.94
C ASN A 169 9.08 -6.26 -8.01
N VAL A 170 10.28 -6.45 -8.57
CA VAL A 170 11.22 -5.35 -8.83
C VAL A 170 10.67 -4.41 -9.90
N VAL A 171 10.10 -4.96 -10.97
CA VAL A 171 9.42 -4.17 -12.02
C VAL A 171 8.28 -3.35 -11.40
N ASN A 172 7.42 -3.99 -10.59
CA ASN A 172 6.31 -3.33 -9.92
C ASN A 172 6.78 -2.25 -8.94
N ALA A 173 7.88 -2.49 -8.21
CA ALA A 173 8.45 -1.48 -7.31
C ALA A 173 8.95 -0.25 -8.07
N TYR A 174 9.62 -0.43 -9.23
CA TYR A 174 10.01 0.70 -10.08
C TYR A 174 8.79 1.45 -10.64
N LEU A 175 7.73 0.74 -11.05
CA LEU A 175 6.47 1.35 -11.49
C LEU A 175 5.82 2.17 -10.38
N GLY A 176 5.71 1.60 -9.18
CA GLY A 176 5.13 2.24 -8.01
C GLY A 176 5.91 3.48 -7.60
N LEU A 177 7.25 3.39 -7.60
CA LEU A 177 8.12 4.53 -7.30
C LEU A 177 8.01 5.63 -8.37
N ALA A 178 7.95 5.26 -9.65
CA ALA A 178 7.74 6.21 -10.74
C ALA A 178 6.41 6.97 -10.58
N TYR A 179 5.34 6.24 -10.23
CA TYR A 179 4.04 6.84 -9.93
C TYR A 179 4.09 7.79 -8.73
N CYS A 180 4.80 7.43 -7.64
CA CYS A 180 5.00 8.33 -6.52
C CYS A 180 5.70 9.63 -6.94
N PHE A 181 6.75 9.55 -7.77
CA PHE A 181 7.45 10.74 -8.28
C PHE A 181 6.57 11.58 -9.19
N GLU A 182 5.79 10.95 -10.07
CA GLU A 182 4.82 11.63 -10.93
C GLU A 182 3.81 12.42 -10.08
N LYS A 183 3.27 11.81 -9.03
CA LYS A 183 2.33 12.46 -8.10
C LYS A 183 2.94 13.60 -7.30
N SER A 184 4.25 13.56 -7.05
CA SER A 184 4.99 14.65 -6.41
C SER A 184 5.50 15.71 -7.39
N GLY A 185 5.13 15.64 -8.68
CA GLY A 185 5.56 16.59 -9.70
C GLY A 185 7.02 16.42 -10.17
N ASN A 186 7.72 15.39 -9.70
CA ASN A 186 9.10 15.13 -10.11
C ASN A 186 9.14 14.27 -11.38
N THR A 187 8.78 14.88 -12.51
CA THR A 187 8.63 14.20 -13.80
C THR A 187 9.92 13.54 -14.28
N ALA A 188 11.08 14.17 -14.06
CA ALA A 188 12.37 13.63 -14.47
C ALA A 188 12.69 12.30 -13.75
N LEU A 189 12.47 12.23 -12.43
CA LEU A 189 12.67 10.98 -11.68
C LEU A 189 11.61 9.94 -12.03
N ALA A 190 10.37 10.35 -12.30
CA ALA A 190 9.33 9.44 -12.77
C ALA A 190 9.74 8.73 -14.07
N ILE A 191 10.19 9.50 -15.07
CA ILE A 191 10.66 8.96 -16.36
C ILE A 191 11.78 7.94 -16.16
N ARG A 192 12.83 8.28 -15.39
CA ARG A 192 13.95 7.37 -15.14
C ARG A 192 13.50 6.04 -14.52
N ASN A 193 12.56 6.08 -13.58
CA ASN A 193 12.05 4.86 -12.95
C ASN A 193 11.14 4.05 -13.88
N TYR A 194 10.31 4.70 -14.70
CA TYR A 194 9.53 4.02 -15.75
C TYR A 194 10.43 3.37 -16.79
N GLU A 195 11.51 4.02 -17.22
CA GLU A 195 12.51 3.44 -18.14
C GLU A 195 13.16 2.19 -17.52
N LYS A 196 13.56 2.24 -16.24
CA LYS A 196 14.06 1.04 -15.54
C LYS A 196 13.04 -0.08 -15.44
N ALA A 197 11.77 0.22 -15.19
CA ALA A 197 10.71 -0.79 -15.23
C ALA A 197 10.54 -1.39 -16.63
N LEU A 198 10.70 -0.58 -17.69
CA LEU A 198 10.59 -1.03 -19.08
C LEU A 198 11.70 -2.02 -19.43
N ASP A 199 12.93 -1.71 -19.04
CA ASP A 199 14.12 -2.52 -19.29
C ASP A 199 14.01 -3.90 -18.62
N LEU A 200 13.51 -3.93 -17.38
CA LEU A 200 13.40 -5.15 -16.58
C LEU A 200 12.15 -5.98 -16.92
N SER A 201 11.11 -5.38 -17.48
CA SER A 201 9.87 -6.09 -17.77
C SER A 201 10.10 -7.16 -18.85
N ALA A 202 9.58 -8.38 -18.62
CA ALA A 202 9.46 -9.38 -19.68
C ALA A 202 8.11 -9.30 -20.40
N SER A 203 7.07 -8.79 -19.74
CA SER A 203 5.70 -8.75 -20.26
C SER A 203 5.52 -7.67 -21.33
N SER A 204 5.02 -8.07 -22.52
CA SER A 204 4.70 -7.16 -23.62
C SER A 204 3.61 -6.16 -23.25
N THR A 205 2.58 -6.61 -22.53
CA THR A 205 1.49 -5.76 -22.03
C THR A 205 2.01 -4.70 -21.08
N THR A 206 2.86 -5.09 -20.12
CA THR A 206 3.49 -4.15 -19.18
C THR A 206 4.37 -3.15 -19.92
N LYS A 207 5.20 -3.61 -20.88
CA LYS A 207 6.02 -2.73 -21.71
C LYS A 207 5.18 -1.71 -22.48
N SER A 208 4.09 -2.14 -23.11
CA SER A 208 3.18 -1.27 -23.86
C SER A 208 2.59 -0.18 -22.96
N ARG A 209 2.12 -0.54 -21.77
CA ARG A 209 1.61 0.41 -20.78
C ARG A 209 2.68 1.43 -20.36
N ILE A 210 3.90 0.96 -20.09
CA ILE A 210 5.01 1.84 -19.68
C ILE A 210 5.37 2.82 -20.81
N ARG A 211 5.46 2.36 -22.06
CA ARG A 211 5.74 3.24 -23.21
C ARG A 211 4.72 4.36 -23.35
N LYS A 212 3.42 4.06 -23.18
CA LYS A 212 2.37 5.09 -23.18
C LYS A 212 2.54 6.11 -22.05
N LEU A 213 2.87 5.65 -20.85
CA LEU A 213 3.14 6.53 -19.71
C LEU A 213 4.35 7.44 -19.99
N LEU A 214 5.43 6.88 -20.52
CA LEU A 214 6.64 7.62 -20.89
C LEU A 214 6.36 8.67 -21.98
N GLN A 215 5.64 8.31 -23.04
CA GLN A 215 5.27 9.23 -24.11
C GLN A 215 4.50 10.44 -23.54
N ARG A 216 3.49 10.18 -22.70
CA ARG A 216 2.70 11.23 -22.05
C ARG A 216 3.55 12.13 -21.16
N LEU A 217 4.49 11.57 -20.40
CA LEU A 217 5.33 12.35 -19.48
C LEU A 217 6.39 13.17 -20.22
N LYS A 218 6.98 12.61 -21.28
CA LYS A 218 7.97 13.31 -22.13
C LYS A 218 7.33 14.47 -22.91
N ALA A 219 6.04 14.38 -23.24
CA ALA A 219 5.31 15.47 -23.88
C ALA A 219 4.95 16.64 -22.93
N ARG A 220 5.18 16.50 -21.61
CA ARG A 220 4.89 17.54 -20.60
C ARG A 220 6.12 18.34 -20.16
N ILE A 221 7.30 17.96 -20.67
CA ILE A 221 8.57 18.64 -20.43
C ILE A 221 8.87 19.48 -21.66
#